data_AF-A0A0A1U6P7-F1
#
_entry.id   AF-A0A0A1U6P7-F1
#
_cell.length_a   1.000
_cell.length_b   1.000
_cell.length_c   1.000
_cell.angle_alpha   90.00
_cell.angle_beta   90.00
_cell.angle_gamma   90.00
#
_symmetry.space_group_name_H-M   'P 1'
#
loop_
_entity.id
_entity.type
_entity.pdbx_description
1 polymer ?
#
loop_
_entity_poly.entity_id
_entity_poly.type
_entity_poly.pdbx_seq_one_letter_code
_entity_poly.pdbx_strand_id
1 'polypeptide(L)'
;MSIIDVDQVVIPKLIFYNDPTVINMCHPTIERDDFVEGEKELEELNTQIVTNTPEVEFGGTKKREEEDMYVIVETTGFDYFKYQPTLHESDIQYFMTHYKNASDFINQEIQKDIIDVNECFKHINRMMFRDHITNTTIEWSKRMTSCAGICYGKPNGCVIRLSQGILSYRPTKDTVTTLVHESVHAHLFRTHTRDDDSHGTRFHEWMTVINEHTCLNVTVFHTFFDECNNLKKHVWRCDGTCRDKPPFYGYVKRSMNRAPGPNDFWYKKHQETCGGKFIKISGPEKETKFAKEKKPRKSTKKSVQSDLKKIFDDMCQNK
;
A
#
# COMPACT_ATOMS: atom_id res chain seq x y z
N MET A 1 3.90 0.34 58.88
CA MET A 1 4.14 1.80 59.03
C MET A 1 5.62 2.00 58.78
N SER A 2 6.07 2.63 57.71
CA SER A 2 5.64 3.89 57.10
C SER A 2 5.71 3.85 55.57
N ILE A 3 4.87 4.68 54.97
CA ILE A 3 4.56 4.84 53.55
C ILE A 3 5.59 5.79 52.90
N ILE A 4 6.04 5.47 51.69
CA ILE A 4 6.59 6.45 50.75
C ILE A 4 5.62 6.49 49.56
N ASP A 5 5.04 7.66 49.35
CA ASP A 5 4.21 8.06 48.23
C ASP A 5 5.12 8.43 47.05
N VAL A 6 4.89 7.81 45.89
CA VAL A 6 5.67 8.02 44.65
C VAL A 6 4.75 8.31 43.46
N ASP A 7 3.62 8.99 43.70
CA ASP A 7 2.92 9.72 42.63
C ASP A 7 3.44 11.15 42.54
N GLN A 8 4.67 11.36 42.06
CA GLN A 8 5.11 12.55 41.30
C GLN A 8 6.38 12.24 40.48
N VAL A 9 6.28 11.27 39.57
CA VAL A 9 7.23 11.19 38.45
C VAL A 9 6.67 12.05 37.33
N VAL A 10 7.32 13.19 37.08
CA VAL A 10 7.06 14.05 35.94
C VAL A 10 7.33 13.25 34.67
N ILE A 11 6.26 12.91 33.95
CA ILE A 11 6.33 12.31 32.63
C ILE A 11 7.02 13.33 31.70
N PRO A 12 8.12 12.98 31.01
CA PRO A 12 8.66 13.85 29.97
C PRO A 12 7.58 14.02 28.90
N LYS A 13 7.22 15.28 28.61
CA LYS A 13 6.32 15.63 27.50
C LYS A 13 6.82 14.94 26.23
N LEU A 14 6.10 13.93 25.75
CA LEU A 14 6.17 13.57 24.35
C LEU A 14 5.75 14.82 23.56
N ILE A 15 6.69 15.38 22.82
CA ILE A 15 6.42 16.45 21.87
C ILE A 15 5.67 15.80 20.70
N PHE A 16 4.36 15.98 20.68
CA PHE A 16 3.54 15.71 19.51
C PHE A 16 3.80 16.84 18.51
N TYR A 17 4.29 16.52 17.31
CA TYR A 17 4.42 17.46 16.19
C TYR A 17 3.04 17.80 15.60
N ASN A 18 2.20 18.46 16.39
CA ASN A 18 0.91 19.04 15.99
C ASN A 18 0.65 20.34 16.78
N ASP A 19 1.60 21.28 16.78
CA ASP A 19 1.38 22.65 17.27
C ASP A 19 1.61 23.67 16.13
N PRO A 20 0.57 24.39 15.66
CA PRO A 20 0.65 25.34 14.56
C PRO A 20 1.31 26.69 14.91
N THR A 21 2.10 26.78 15.98
CA THR A 21 2.78 28.03 16.39
C THR A 21 4.29 28.08 16.17
N VAL A 22 4.90 27.05 15.58
CA VAL A 22 6.37 27.02 15.36
C VAL A 22 6.72 27.24 13.89
N ILE A 23 6.39 28.42 13.36
CA ILE A 23 7.09 29.01 12.21
C ILE A 23 8.01 30.10 12.76
N ASN A 24 9.21 29.69 13.17
CA ASN A 24 10.46 30.43 13.09
C ASN A 24 11.44 29.77 14.05
N MET A 25 12.56 29.27 13.50
CA MET A 25 13.91 29.70 13.85
C MET A 25 14.91 28.63 13.39
N CYS A 26 16.00 29.13 12.83
CA CYS A 26 17.19 28.47 12.29
C CYS A 26 17.56 27.09 12.84
N HIS A 27 18.08 26.26 11.93
CA HIS A 27 18.96 25.11 12.17
C HIS A 27 19.87 25.25 13.42
N PRO A 28 20.07 24.15 14.15
CA PRO A 28 21.20 23.27 13.83
C PRO A 28 20.85 21.78 13.73
N THR A 29 21.64 21.09 12.91
CA THR A 29 21.74 19.63 12.70
C THR A 29 21.54 18.79 13.95
N ILE A 30 20.69 17.76 13.86
CA ILE A 30 20.55 16.68 14.86
C ILE A 30 21.25 15.43 14.33
N GLU A 31 22.04 14.82 15.22
CA GLU A 31 23.01 13.74 14.99
C GLU A 31 22.39 12.34 14.87
N ARG A 32 23.25 11.39 14.49
CA ARG A 32 23.00 10.15 13.74
C ARG A 32 22.74 8.91 14.61
N ASP A 33 22.05 9.02 15.74
CA ASP A 33 21.97 7.90 16.70
C ASP A 33 20.57 7.27 16.92
N ASP A 34 19.52 7.74 16.23
CA ASP A 34 18.17 7.13 16.31
C ASP A 34 17.80 6.20 15.13
N PHE A 35 18.72 5.94 14.19
CA PHE A 35 18.46 5.15 12.97
C PHE A 35 18.92 3.67 13.02
N VAL A 36 19.46 3.20 14.15
CA VAL A 36 20.24 1.94 14.20
C VAL A 36 19.37 0.66 14.20
N GLU A 37 18.06 0.73 14.44
CA GLU A 37 17.24 -0.49 14.52
C GLU A 37 16.73 -1.00 13.15
N GLY A 38 16.59 -0.11 12.15
CA GLY A 38 16.11 -0.47 10.81
C GLY A 38 17.19 -0.85 9.79
N GLU A 39 18.41 -0.31 9.92
CA GLU A 39 19.49 -0.56 8.94
C GLU A 39 20.04 -1.99 9.00
N LYS A 40 20.13 -2.59 10.20
CA LYS A 40 20.60 -3.98 10.37
C LYS A 40 19.67 -4.99 9.72
N GLU A 41 18.36 -4.77 9.78
CA GLU A 41 17.37 -5.65 9.15
C GLU A 41 17.42 -5.55 7.62
N LEU A 42 17.71 -4.36 7.08
CA LEU A 42 17.90 -4.13 5.65
C LEU A 42 19.22 -4.72 5.12
N GLU A 43 20.30 -4.63 5.91
CA GLU A 43 21.63 -5.15 5.55
C GLU A 43 21.66 -6.68 5.61
N GLU A 44 20.94 -7.30 6.57
CA GLU A 44 20.73 -8.75 6.63
C GLU A 44 19.87 -9.29 5.47
N LEU A 45 18.90 -8.50 4.98
CA LEU A 45 18.11 -8.83 3.78
C LEU A 45 18.92 -8.70 2.48
N ASN A 46 19.76 -7.66 2.36
CA ASN A 46 20.59 -7.45 1.17
C ASN A 46 21.73 -8.49 1.03
N THR A 47 22.32 -8.94 2.15
CA THR A 47 23.37 -9.97 2.13
C THR A 47 22.84 -11.36 1.72
N GLN A 48 21.55 -11.63 1.93
CA GLN A 48 20.89 -12.88 1.52
C GLN A 48 20.47 -12.92 0.04
N ILE A 49 20.38 -11.75 -0.61
CA ILE A 49 20.06 -11.65 -2.05
C ILE A 49 21.32 -11.90 -2.90
N VAL A 50 22.49 -11.42 -2.47
CA VAL A 50 23.76 -11.59 -3.21
C VAL A 50 24.29 -13.03 -3.18
N THR A 51 23.94 -13.81 -2.16
CA THR A 51 24.46 -15.18 -1.97
C THR A 51 23.63 -16.30 -2.61
N ASN A 52 22.43 -15.99 -3.13
CA ASN A 52 21.51 -16.99 -3.70
C ASN A 52 21.27 -16.86 -5.22
N THR A 53 22.01 -16.00 -5.93
CA THR A 53 22.06 -16.02 -7.39
C THR A 53 22.99 -17.15 -7.87
N PRO A 54 22.48 -18.19 -8.57
CA PRO A 54 23.37 -19.10 -9.26
C PRO A 54 23.99 -18.37 -10.45
N GLU A 55 25.32 -18.44 -10.59
CA GLU A 55 25.98 -18.12 -11.86
C GLU A 55 25.44 -19.07 -12.94
N VAL A 56 24.61 -18.55 -13.83
CA VAL A 56 24.20 -19.24 -15.05
C VAL A 56 24.86 -18.51 -16.21
N GLU A 57 26.05 -18.97 -16.61
CA GLU A 57 26.52 -18.77 -17.98
C GLU A 57 25.60 -19.54 -18.92
N PHE A 58 24.87 -18.86 -19.80
CA PHE A 58 24.42 -19.48 -21.05
C PHE A 58 24.30 -18.44 -22.16
N GLY A 59 25.18 -18.57 -23.15
CA GLY A 59 24.95 -18.04 -24.48
C GLY A 59 23.68 -18.64 -25.09
N GLY A 60 22.91 -17.80 -25.78
CA GLY A 60 21.68 -18.21 -26.45
C GLY A 60 20.64 -17.10 -26.42
N THR A 61 20.51 -16.37 -27.51
CA THR A 61 19.47 -15.38 -27.77
C THR A 61 18.07 -16.00 -27.61
N LYS A 62 17.41 -15.69 -26.49
CA LYS A 62 15.94 -15.75 -26.39
C LYS A 62 15.44 -14.40 -25.91
N LYS A 63 14.57 -13.78 -26.72
CA LYS A 63 13.80 -12.59 -26.34
C LYS A 63 13.05 -12.89 -25.05
N ARG A 64 13.36 -12.15 -23.99
CA ARG A 64 12.63 -12.15 -22.73
C ARG A 64 11.36 -11.33 -22.97
N GLU A 65 10.19 -11.98 -22.89
CA GLU A 65 8.91 -11.27 -22.80
C GLU A 65 8.98 -10.40 -21.54
N GLU A 66 8.54 -9.13 -21.63
CA GLU A 66 8.49 -8.18 -20.52
C GLU A 66 7.63 -8.77 -19.38
N GLU A 67 8.27 -9.35 -18.37
CA GLU A 67 7.61 -9.72 -17.13
C GLU A 67 7.14 -8.42 -16.46
N ASP A 68 5.84 -8.27 -16.24
CA ASP A 68 5.23 -7.10 -15.58
C ASP A 68 5.89 -6.87 -14.20
N MET A 69 6.90 -6.00 -14.14
CA MET A 69 7.58 -5.64 -12.91
C MET A 69 6.74 -4.60 -12.16
N TYR A 70 6.23 -4.98 -10.99
CA TYR A 70 5.51 -4.08 -10.09
C TYR A 70 6.42 -3.69 -8.93
N VAL A 71 6.45 -2.41 -8.60
CA VAL A 71 7.20 -1.86 -7.46
C VAL A 71 6.18 -1.21 -6.52
N ILE A 72 6.12 -1.62 -5.26
CA ILE A 72 5.25 -0.93 -4.29
C ILE A 72 5.86 0.45 -4.05
N VAL A 73 5.11 1.52 -4.34
CA VAL A 73 5.63 2.89 -4.24
C VAL A 73 5.91 3.26 -2.78
N GLU A 74 5.18 2.68 -1.84
CA GLU A 74 5.36 2.81 -0.39
C GLU A 74 6.58 2.05 0.17
N THR A 75 7.05 0.95 -0.45
CA THR A 75 8.03 0.07 0.22
C THR A 75 9.18 -0.42 -0.65
N THR A 76 9.44 0.16 -1.82
CA THR A 76 10.57 -0.31 -2.65
C THR A 76 11.23 0.78 -3.52
N GLY A 77 12.58 0.77 -3.54
CA GLY A 77 13.44 1.20 -4.65
C GLY A 77 14.46 2.30 -4.33
N PHE A 78 15.50 1.97 -3.55
CA PHE A 78 16.48 2.88 -2.94
C PHE A 78 17.62 3.42 -3.84
N ASP A 79 17.60 3.27 -5.17
CA ASP A 79 18.79 3.65 -5.97
C ASP A 79 18.56 4.08 -7.43
N TYR A 80 17.32 4.37 -7.85
CA TYR A 80 17.03 4.45 -9.29
C TYR A 80 16.50 5.77 -9.84
N PHE A 81 16.38 6.83 -9.03
CA PHE A 81 15.75 8.07 -9.51
C PHE A 81 16.64 9.29 -9.28
N LYS A 82 16.96 9.99 -10.37
CA LYS A 82 17.67 11.28 -10.33
C LYS A 82 16.70 12.36 -9.88
N TYR A 83 17.02 13.01 -8.77
CA TYR A 83 16.24 14.10 -8.20
C TYR A 83 16.00 15.25 -9.19
N GLN A 84 14.76 15.73 -9.30
CA GLN A 84 14.36 16.92 -10.06
C GLN A 84 13.69 17.99 -9.17
N PRO A 85 14.46 18.85 -8.48
CA PRO A 85 13.94 19.88 -7.57
C PRO A 85 12.94 20.83 -8.22
N THR A 86 13.28 21.30 -9.43
CA THR A 86 12.52 22.35 -10.12
C THR A 86 11.14 21.89 -10.54
N LEU A 87 10.97 20.60 -10.87
CA LEU A 87 9.67 20.05 -11.24
C LEU A 87 8.74 20.00 -10.03
N HIS A 88 9.24 19.52 -8.88
CA HIS A 88 8.50 19.45 -7.63
C HIS A 88 7.99 20.82 -7.17
N GLU A 89 8.87 21.82 -7.12
CA GLU A 89 8.49 23.20 -6.76
C GLU A 89 7.44 23.76 -7.74
N SER A 90 7.60 23.50 -9.05
CA SER A 90 6.67 23.99 -10.06
C SER A 90 5.27 23.38 -9.95
N ASP A 91 5.17 22.11 -9.54
CA ASP A 91 3.90 21.41 -9.39
C ASP A 91 3.18 21.82 -8.09
N ILE A 92 3.92 22.03 -7.00
CA ILE A 92 3.36 22.66 -5.79
C ILE A 92 2.83 24.06 -6.11
N GLN A 93 3.61 24.88 -6.81
CA GLN A 93 3.17 26.23 -7.20
C GLN A 93 1.95 26.20 -8.12
N TYR A 94 1.86 25.21 -9.02
CA TYR A 94 0.68 24.97 -9.83
C TYR A 94 -0.55 24.69 -8.97
N PHE A 95 -0.46 23.75 -8.02
CA PHE A 95 -1.55 23.46 -7.10
C PHE A 95 -1.95 24.68 -6.28
N MET A 96 -0.98 25.41 -5.73
CA MET A 96 -1.20 26.65 -4.96
C MET A 96 -1.90 27.75 -5.76
N THR A 97 -1.74 27.76 -7.07
CA THR A 97 -2.44 28.73 -7.94
C THR A 97 -3.88 28.30 -8.22
N HIS A 98 -4.15 26.98 -8.24
CA HIS A 98 -5.44 26.40 -8.66
C HIS A 98 -6.23 25.72 -7.53
N TYR A 99 -5.76 25.83 -6.29
CA TYR A 99 -6.27 25.04 -5.16
C TYR A 99 -7.77 25.24 -4.92
N LYS A 100 -8.33 26.43 -5.21
CA LYS A 100 -9.76 26.70 -5.03
C LYS A 100 -10.62 25.76 -5.85
N ASN A 101 -10.25 25.50 -7.11
CA ASN A 101 -10.97 24.56 -7.97
C ASN A 101 -10.91 23.13 -7.40
N ALA A 102 -9.73 22.72 -6.91
CA ALA A 102 -9.55 21.42 -6.27
C ALA A 102 -10.38 21.30 -4.99
N SER A 103 -10.35 22.34 -4.14
CA SER A 103 -11.06 22.40 -2.87
C SER A 103 -12.57 22.38 -3.08
N ASP A 104 -13.10 23.17 -4.02
CA ASP A 104 -14.52 23.20 -4.37
C ASP A 104 -14.99 21.85 -4.92
N PHE A 105 -14.21 21.25 -5.82
CA PHE A 105 -14.49 19.91 -6.35
C PHE A 105 -14.50 18.86 -5.24
N ILE A 106 -13.47 18.83 -4.39
CA ILE A 106 -13.38 17.90 -3.25
C ILE A 106 -14.58 18.08 -2.33
N ASN A 107 -14.93 19.32 -1.97
CA ASN A 107 -16.09 19.62 -1.14
C ASN A 107 -17.39 19.08 -1.73
N GLN A 108 -17.54 19.09 -3.05
CA GLN A 108 -18.70 18.49 -3.73
C GLN A 108 -18.64 16.95 -3.72
N GLU A 109 -17.48 16.35 -4.01
CA GLU A 109 -17.32 14.89 -4.03
C GLU A 109 -17.58 14.26 -2.67
N ILE A 110 -17.12 14.88 -1.57
CA ILE A 110 -17.28 14.30 -0.22
C ILE A 110 -18.73 14.29 0.28
N GLN A 111 -19.63 15.06 -0.34
CA GLN A 111 -21.06 15.06 0.00
C GLN A 111 -21.83 13.95 -0.72
N LYS A 112 -21.21 13.23 -1.67
CA LYS A 112 -21.86 12.15 -2.40
C LYS A 112 -21.88 10.87 -1.57
N ASP A 113 -22.99 10.15 -1.61
CA ASP A 113 -23.12 8.81 -1.01
C ASP A 113 -22.31 7.75 -1.77
N ILE A 114 -22.14 7.94 -3.08
CA ILE A 114 -21.41 7.03 -3.97
C ILE A 114 -20.45 7.87 -4.81
N ILE A 115 -19.18 7.48 -4.79
CA ILE A 115 -18.11 8.14 -5.52
C ILE A 115 -17.63 7.26 -6.69
N ASP A 116 -17.50 7.87 -7.87
CA ASP A 116 -16.73 7.29 -8.96
C ASP A 116 -15.25 7.66 -8.77
N VAL A 117 -14.47 6.72 -8.25
CA VAL A 117 -13.04 6.94 -7.94
C VAL A 117 -12.20 7.20 -9.20
N ASN A 118 -12.62 6.73 -10.38
CA ASN A 118 -11.87 6.99 -11.61
C ASN A 118 -12.10 8.42 -12.09
N GLU A 119 -13.35 8.90 -12.08
CA GLU A 119 -13.64 10.29 -12.41
C GLU A 119 -13.06 11.25 -11.36
N CYS A 120 -13.20 10.93 -10.08
CA CYS A 120 -12.59 11.70 -8.99
C CYS A 120 -11.08 11.83 -9.18
N PHE A 121 -10.38 10.72 -9.46
CA PHE A 121 -8.94 10.73 -9.73
C PHE A 121 -8.58 11.60 -10.94
N LYS A 122 -9.30 11.50 -12.07
CA LYS A 122 -9.01 12.32 -13.26
C LYS A 122 -9.05 13.81 -12.95
N HIS A 123 -10.05 14.24 -12.20
CA HIS A 123 -10.18 15.64 -11.80
C HIS A 123 -9.07 16.06 -10.82
N ILE A 124 -8.80 15.24 -9.80
CA ILE A 124 -7.70 15.46 -8.84
C ILE A 124 -6.35 15.56 -9.57
N ASN A 125 -6.05 14.64 -10.48
CA ASN A 125 -4.82 14.63 -11.27
C ASN A 125 -4.64 15.93 -12.05
N ARG A 126 -5.70 16.40 -12.72
CA ARG A 126 -5.66 17.67 -13.45
C ARG A 126 -5.44 18.86 -12.53
N MET A 127 -6.24 18.98 -11.47
CA MET A 127 -6.28 20.20 -10.65
C MET A 127 -5.12 20.31 -9.66
N MET A 128 -4.60 19.17 -9.19
CA MET A 128 -3.54 19.12 -8.17
C MET A 128 -2.18 18.76 -8.76
N PHE A 129 -2.14 17.83 -9.71
CA PHE A 129 -0.89 17.21 -10.18
C PHE A 129 -0.59 17.49 -11.65
N ARG A 130 -1.26 18.47 -12.27
CA ARG A 130 -1.05 18.93 -13.66
C ARG A 130 -1.08 17.81 -14.70
N ASP A 131 -1.94 16.81 -14.47
CA ASP A 131 -2.02 15.60 -15.29
C ASP A 131 -0.70 14.80 -15.39
N HIS A 132 0.28 15.04 -14.51
CA HIS A 132 1.58 14.35 -14.49
C HIS A 132 1.47 12.88 -14.04
N ILE A 133 0.39 12.49 -13.36
CA ILE A 133 0.14 11.08 -13.01
C ILE A 133 -0.39 10.34 -14.25
N THR A 134 0.53 9.95 -15.12
CA THR A 134 0.24 9.32 -16.41
C THR A 134 0.07 7.79 -16.30
N ASN A 135 -0.78 7.22 -17.16
CA ASN A 135 -0.98 5.77 -17.32
C ASN A 135 -1.31 5.05 -15.99
N THR A 136 -2.18 5.66 -15.18
CA THR A 136 -2.56 5.12 -13.87
C THR A 136 -3.95 4.48 -13.91
N THR A 137 -4.07 3.30 -13.29
CA THR A 137 -5.36 2.61 -13.10
C THR A 137 -5.78 2.70 -11.65
N ILE A 138 -7.07 3.01 -11.40
CA ILE A 138 -7.65 3.05 -10.05
C ILE A 138 -8.59 1.84 -9.88
N GLU A 139 -8.32 1.00 -8.88
CA GLU A 139 -9.05 -0.25 -8.68
C GLU A 139 -9.56 -0.40 -7.24
N TRP A 140 -10.77 -0.95 -7.09
CA TRP A 140 -11.25 -1.42 -5.79
C TRP A 140 -10.75 -2.83 -5.49
N SER A 141 -10.18 -3.03 -4.30
CA SER A 141 -9.74 -4.33 -3.80
C SER A 141 -10.69 -4.86 -2.73
N LYS A 142 -11.29 -6.03 -3.02
CA LYS A 142 -12.08 -6.81 -2.05
C LYS A 142 -11.24 -7.57 -1.04
N ARG A 143 -9.93 -7.68 -1.27
CA ARG A 143 -9.01 -8.54 -0.50
C ARG A 143 -8.00 -7.75 0.33
N MET A 144 -7.90 -6.44 0.12
CA MET A 144 -7.00 -5.58 0.87
C MET A 144 -7.63 -5.21 2.20
N THR A 145 -7.02 -5.65 3.30
CA THR A 145 -7.59 -5.50 4.66
C THR A 145 -6.56 -5.02 5.68
N SER A 146 -5.35 -4.68 5.24
CA SER A 146 -4.25 -4.20 6.09
C SER A 146 -4.02 -2.70 5.96
N CYS A 147 -4.44 -2.11 4.85
CA CYS A 147 -4.35 -0.68 4.53
C CYS A 147 -5.58 -0.27 3.70
N ALA A 148 -5.92 1.01 3.74
CA ALA A 148 -7.04 1.56 2.98
C ALA A 148 -6.67 1.86 1.52
N GLY A 149 -5.42 2.22 1.26
CA GLY A 149 -4.86 2.47 -0.06
C GLY A 149 -3.52 1.73 -0.24
N ILE A 150 -3.12 1.55 -1.48
CA ILE A 150 -1.74 1.22 -1.87
C ILE A 150 -1.49 1.63 -3.32
N CYS A 151 -0.29 2.12 -3.59
CA CYS A 151 0.17 2.48 -4.93
C CYS A 151 1.30 1.56 -5.40
N TYR A 152 1.20 1.07 -6.63
CA TYR A 152 2.25 0.32 -7.32
C TYR A 152 2.73 1.09 -8.54
N GLY A 153 4.05 1.28 -8.64
CA GLY A 153 4.71 1.74 -9.85
C GLY A 153 4.85 0.60 -10.86
N LYS A 154 4.68 0.93 -12.13
CA LYS A 154 4.99 0.11 -13.31
C LYS A 154 5.97 0.89 -14.19
N PRO A 155 6.71 0.24 -15.10
CA PRO A 155 7.59 0.94 -16.04
C PRO A 155 6.88 2.07 -16.79
N ASN A 156 5.64 1.84 -17.19
CA ASN A 156 4.86 2.77 -18.00
C ASN A 156 3.71 3.45 -17.24
N GLY A 157 3.63 3.41 -15.90
CA GLY A 157 2.49 4.02 -15.18
C GLY A 157 2.38 3.61 -13.71
N CYS A 158 1.18 3.73 -13.12
CA CYS A 158 0.92 3.29 -11.75
C CYS A 158 -0.39 2.49 -11.63
N VAL A 159 -0.58 1.81 -10.51
CA VAL A 159 -1.86 1.24 -10.09
C VAL A 159 -2.11 1.69 -8.67
N ILE A 160 -3.20 2.42 -8.47
CA ILE A 160 -3.70 2.75 -7.13
C ILE A 160 -4.84 1.78 -6.81
N ARG A 161 -4.73 1.08 -5.68
CA ARG A 161 -5.81 0.23 -5.18
C ARG A 161 -6.38 0.81 -3.90
N LEU A 162 -7.71 0.77 -3.79
CA LEU A 162 -8.45 1.20 -2.62
C LEU A 162 -9.17 0.02 -1.97
N SER A 163 -9.18 -0.06 -0.64
CA SER A 163 -9.80 -1.18 0.08
C SER A 163 -11.30 -0.98 0.12
N GLN A 164 -12.03 -1.85 -0.59
CA GLN A 164 -13.48 -1.86 -0.48
C GLN A 164 -13.92 -2.24 0.94
N GLY A 165 -13.22 -3.17 1.60
CA GLY A 165 -13.58 -3.66 2.92
C GLY A 165 -13.43 -2.63 4.04
N ILE A 166 -12.46 -1.71 3.92
CA ILE A 166 -12.24 -0.64 4.90
C ILE A 166 -13.10 0.57 4.55
N LEU A 167 -13.06 1.04 3.29
CA LEU A 167 -13.63 2.34 2.92
C LEU A 167 -15.15 2.32 2.72
N SER A 168 -15.78 1.17 2.45
CA SER A 168 -17.26 1.11 2.26
C SER A 168 -18.06 1.45 3.51
N TYR A 169 -17.44 1.44 4.69
CA TYR A 169 -18.08 1.76 5.97
C TYR A 169 -17.65 3.11 6.52
N ARG A 170 -16.94 3.90 5.72
CA ARG A 170 -16.38 5.20 6.10
C ARG A 170 -17.08 6.31 5.32
N PRO A 171 -17.09 7.55 5.84
CA PRO A 171 -17.53 8.70 5.07
C PRO A 171 -16.75 8.80 3.74
N THR A 172 -17.39 9.30 2.69
CA THR A 172 -16.77 9.50 1.36
C THR A 172 -15.48 10.32 1.43
N LYS A 173 -15.39 11.25 2.39
CA LYS A 173 -14.18 12.00 2.73
C LYS A 173 -12.95 11.11 2.92
N ASP A 174 -13.08 9.96 3.58
CA ASP A 174 -11.96 9.06 3.82
C ASP A 174 -11.49 8.39 2.53
N THR A 175 -12.43 8.02 1.64
CA THR A 175 -12.10 7.49 0.31
C THR A 175 -11.34 8.52 -0.51
N VAL A 176 -11.81 9.78 -0.53
CA VAL A 176 -11.12 10.88 -1.25
C VAL A 176 -9.75 11.16 -0.62
N THR A 177 -9.65 11.19 0.71
CA THR A 177 -8.38 11.41 1.43
C THR A 177 -7.37 10.30 1.10
N THR A 178 -7.78 9.03 1.15
CA THR A 178 -6.93 7.90 0.75
C THR A 178 -6.53 7.97 -0.72
N LEU A 179 -7.46 8.29 -1.63
CA LEU A 179 -7.13 8.44 -3.05
C LEU A 179 -6.08 9.53 -3.28
N VAL A 180 -6.19 10.67 -2.58
CA VAL A 180 -5.21 11.76 -2.67
C VAL A 180 -3.86 11.34 -2.09
N HIS A 181 -3.83 10.66 -0.95
CA HIS A 181 -2.60 10.09 -0.38
C HIS A 181 -1.85 9.22 -1.41
N GLU A 182 -2.54 8.25 -2.00
CA GLU A 182 -1.95 7.37 -3.02
C GLU A 182 -1.58 8.11 -4.31
N SER A 183 -2.29 9.20 -4.62
CA SER A 183 -1.98 10.06 -5.77
C SER A 183 -0.70 10.87 -5.56
N VAL A 184 -0.39 11.28 -4.33
CA VAL A 184 0.90 11.91 -4.00
C VAL A 184 2.03 10.90 -4.24
N HIS A 185 1.91 9.65 -3.76
CA HIS A 185 2.87 8.60 -4.08
C HIS A 185 3.03 8.39 -5.58
N ALA A 186 1.91 8.27 -6.31
CA ALA A 186 1.95 8.10 -7.76
C ALA A 186 2.61 9.29 -8.47
N HIS A 187 2.33 10.52 -8.04
CA HIS A 187 2.92 11.73 -8.57
C HIS A 187 4.44 11.72 -8.39
N LEU A 188 4.93 11.59 -7.16
CA LEU A 188 6.35 11.55 -6.83
C LEU A 188 7.10 10.44 -7.59
N PHE A 189 6.45 9.28 -7.79
CA PHE A 189 7.00 8.20 -8.60
C PHE A 189 7.08 8.57 -10.09
N ARG A 190 6.03 9.16 -10.67
CA ARG A 190 5.97 9.50 -12.10
C ARG A 190 6.84 10.69 -12.48
N THR A 191 7.05 11.64 -11.57
CA THR A 191 7.91 12.81 -11.79
C THR A 191 9.36 12.55 -11.40
N HIS A 192 9.68 11.37 -10.87
CA HIS A 192 11.01 11.02 -10.35
C HIS A 192 11.50 11.99 -9.27
N THR A 193 10.57 12.52 -8.47
CA THR A 193 10.86 13.40 -7.34
C THR A 193 10.67 12.70 -6.00
N ARG A 194 10.46 11.38 -5.95
CA ARG A 194 10.36 10.65 -4.67
C ARG A 194 11.65 10.75 -3.85
N ASP A 195 11.50 10.86 -2.54
CA ASP A 195 12.61 10.71 -1.58
C ASP A 195 12.94 9.22 -1.35
N ASP A 196 14.02 8.97 -0.60
CA ASP A 196 14.43 7.62 -0.20
C ASP A 196 13.39 6.99 0.76
N ASP A 197 12.82 7.81 1.64
CA ASP A 197 11.67 7.45 2.45
C ASP A 197 10.36 7.62 1.66
N SER A 198 9.49 6.62 1.78
CA SER A 198 8.13 6.60 1.27
C SER A 198 7.32 7.86 1.60
N HIS A 199 7.52 8.42 2.79
CA HIS A 199 6.89 9.65 3.27
C HIS A 199 7.94 10.72 3.60
N GLY A 200 8.98 10.86 2.79
CA GLY A 200 10.03 11.86 2.99
C GLY A 200 9.56 13.33 2.85
N THR A 201 10.52 14.26 2.88
CA THR A 201 10.29 15.71 2.85
C THR A 201 9.26 16.16 1.81
N ARG A 202 9.32 15.63 0.58
CA ARG A 202 8.42 16.06 -0.51
C ARG A 202 7.02 15.51 -0.35
N PHE A 203 6.87 14.33 0.22
CA PHE A 203 5.55 13.85 0.60
C PHE A 203 4.95 14.76 1.67
N HIS A 204 5.74 15.14 2.68
CA HIS A 204 5.32 16.07 3.73
C HIS A 204 4.96 17.46 3.19
N GLU A 205 5.67 17.98 2.19
CA GLU A 205 5.34 19.24 1.54
C GLU A 205 4.00 19.17 0.81
N TRP A 206 3.78 18.13 -0.01
CA TRP A 206 2.47 17.90 -0.63
C TRP A 206 1.36 17.73 0.41
N MET A 207 1.58 16.92 1.43
CA MET A 207 0.63 16.67 2.51
C MET A 207 0.25 17.98 3.22
N THR A 208 1.23 18.79 3.58
CA THR A 208 1.03 20.10 4.25
C THR A 208 0.18 21.00 3.38
N VAL A 209 0.61 21.24 2.13
CA VAL A 209 -0.08 22.16 1.23
C VAL A 209 -1.51 21.68 0.90
N ILE A 210 -1.71 20.38 0.74
CA ILE A 210 -3.05 19.80 0.52
C ILE A 210 -3.97 20.02 1.73
N ASN A 211 -3.47 19.78 2.94
CA ASN A 211 -4.25 19.92 4.17
C ASN A 211 -4.54 21.39 4.52
N GLU A 212 -3.66 22.32 4.15
CA GLU A 212 -3.89 23.75 4.33
C GLU A 212 -4.97 24.30 3.39
N HIS A 213 -5.09 23.74 2.19
CA HIS A 213 -5.92 24.30 1.12
C HIS A 213 -7.20 23.51 0.80
N THR A 214 -7.36 22.32 1.35
CA THR A 214 -8.53 21.47 1.15
C THR A 214 -9.13 21.04 2.49
N CYS A 215 -10.34 20.51 2.48
CA CYS A 215 -10.95 19.96 3.69
C CYS A 215 -10.41 18.58 4.09
N LEU A 216 -9.44 18.03 3.35
CA LEU A 216 -8.88 16.71 3.61
C LEU A 216 -7.97 16.72 4.85
N ASN A 217 -7.64 15.53 5.34
CA ASN A 217 -6.66 15.35 6.41
C ASN A 217 -5.74 14.19 6.04
N VAL A 218 -4.91 14.43 5.03
CA VAL A 218 -3.91 13.46 4.56
C VAL A 218 -2.86 13.29 5.66
N THR A 219 -2.57 12.06 6.03
CA THR A 219 -1.57 11.69 7.04
C THR A 219 -0.60 10.68 6.45
N VAL A 220 0.60 10.59 7.03
CA VAL A 220 1.60 9.56 6.63
C VAL A 220 1.13 8.14 6.98
N PHE A 221 0.35 7.98 8.05
CA PHE A 221 -0.22 6.70 8.45
C PHE A 221 -1.69 6.59 8.04
N HIS A 222 -2.06 5.43 7.53
CA HIS A 222 -3.46 5.02 7.37
C HIS A 222 -4.09 4.73 8.75
N THR A 223 -4.91 5.65 9.28
CA THR A 223 -5.51 5.56 10.63
C THR A 223 -6.74 4.64 10.73
N PHE A 224 -6.77 3.54 9.96
CA PHE A 224 -7.92 2.61 9.89
C PHE A 224 -7.73 1.36 10.76
N PHE A 225 -7.11 1.50 11.93
CA PHE A 225 -6.72 0.37 12.78
C PHE A 225 -7.91 -0.46 13.24
N ASP A 226 -9.01 0.19 13.61
CA ASP A 226 -10.21 -0.48 14.10
C ASP A 226 -10.91 -1.23 12.97
N GLU A 227 -11.02 -0.65 11.77
CA GLU A 227 -11.58 -1.30 10.59
C GLU A 227 -10.72 -2.51 10.18
N CYS A 228 -9.40 -2.33 10.12
CA CYS A 228 -8.45 -3.40 9.87
C CYS A 228 -8.60 -4.54 10.91
N ASN A 229 -8.81 -4.21 12.18
CA ASN A 229 -9.01 -5.19 13.25
C ASN A 229 -10.38 -5.87 13.15
N ASN A 230 -11.44 -5.15 12.82
CA ASN A 230 -12.78 -5.68 12.59
C ASN A 230 -12.84 -6.64 11.39
N LEU A 231 -11.99 -6.42 10.38
CA LEU A 231 -11.85 -7.34 9.26
C LEU A 231 -11.11 -8.64 9.64
N LYS A 232 -10.28 -8.64 10.69
CA LYS A 232 -9.52 -9.83 11.15
C LYS A 232 -10.39 -10.80 11.97
N LYS A 233 -11.44 -11.32 11.35
CA LYS A 233 -12.47 -12.16 12.00
C LYS A 233 -11.97 -13.55 12.38
N HIS A 234 -10.91 -14.06 11.75
CA HIS A 234 -10.42 -15.41 12.02
C HIS A 234 -9.31 -15.39 13.06
N VAL A 235 -9.51 -16.10 14.16
CA VAL A 235 -8.58 -16.13 15.28
C VAL A 235 -8.11 -17.55 15.50
N TRP A 236 -6.79 -17.73 15.59
CA TRP A 236 -6.13 -18.95 16.03
C TRP A 236 -5.37 -18.68 17.32
N ARG A 237 -5.25 -19.71 18.15
CA ARG A 237 -4.35 -19.71 19.29
C ARG A 237 -3.47 -20.95 19.25
N CYS A 238 -2.17 -20.76 19.43
CA CYS A 238 -1.21 -21.85 19.59
C CYS A 238 -1.56 -22.68 20.83
N ASP A 239 -1.33 -23.99 20.80
CA ASP A 239 -1.44 -24.90 21.93
C ASP A 239 -0.11 -25.10 22.69
N GLY A 240 0.99 -24.54 22.19
CA GLY A 240 2.33 -24.66 22.77
C GLY A 240 2.69 -23.57 23.78
N THR A 241 3.96 -23.57 24.19
CA THR A 241 4.52 -22.70 25.25
C THR A 241 4.50 -21.20 24.94
N CYS A 242 4.26 -20.79 23.69
CA CYS A 242 4.16 -19.36 23.35
C CYS A 242 2.86 -18.70 23.84
N ARG A 243 1.92 -19.49 24.39
CA ARG A 243 0.69 -18.99 25.04
C ARG A 243 0.95 -18.04 26.20
N ASP A 244 2.06 -18.25 26.90
CA ASP A 244 2.43 -17.48 28.09
C ASP A 244 3.57 -16.49 27.80
N LYS A 245 3.97 -16.36 26.53
CA LYS A 245 5.07 -15.50 26.10
C LYS A 245 4.54 -14.21 25.44
N PRO A 246 4.96 -13.02 25.90
CA PRO A 246 4.67 -11.78 25.20
C PRO A 246 5.38 -11.75 23.84
N PRO A 247 4.92 -10.88 22.91
CA PRO A 247 3.76 -10.00 23.03
C PRO A 247 2.45 -10.66 22.56
N PHE A 248 2.51 -11.80 21.88
CA PHE A 248 1.36 -12.35 21.15
C PHE A 248 0.54 -13.39 21.93
N TYR A 249 1.10 -13.98 23.00
CA TYR A 249 0.41 -14.97 23.85
C TYR A 249 -0.23 -16.11 23.03
N GLY A 250 0.47 -16.51 21.96
CA GLY A 250 0.06 -17.55 21.02
C GLY A 250 -1.09 -17.18 20.08
N TYR A 251 -1.58 -15.94 20.07
CA TYR A 251 -2.68 -15.53 19.19
C TYR A 251 -2.21 -15.13 17.79
N VAL A 252 -3.00 -15.50 16.79
CA VAL A 252 -2.91 -14.98 15.42
C VAL A 252 -4.30 -14.61 14.94
N LYS A 253 -4.48 -13.36 14.51
CA LYS A 253 -5.74 -12.84 13.94
C LYS A 253 -5.55 -12.56 12.45
N ARG A 254 -6.48 -12.99 11.59
CA ARG A 254 -6.44 -12.78 10.13
C ARG A 254 -7.80 -12.47 9.56
N SER A 255 -7.80 -11.74 8.45
CA SER A 255 -9.02 -11.46 7.67
C SER A 255 -9.46 -12.63 6.80
N MET A 256 -8.53 -13.49 6.40
CA MET A 256 -8.81 -14.71 5.63
C MET A 256 -8.76 -15.95 6.52
N ASN A 257 -9.61 -16.95 6.22
CA ASN A 257 -9.61 -18.26 6.88
C ASN A 257 -8.42 -19.12 6.42
N ARG A 258 -7.20 -18.67 6.74
CA ARG A 258 -5.93 -19.31 6.45
C ARG A 258 -5.21 -19.56 7.76
N ALA A 259 -5.11 -20.83 8.19
CA ALA A 259 -4.34 -21.19 9.37
C ALA A 259 -2.87 -20.74 9.24
N PRO A 260 -2.21 -20.38 10.35
CA PRO A 260 -0.77 -20.20 10.36
C PRO A 260 -0.04 -21.44 9.84
N GLY A 261 0.99 -21.24 9.01
CA GLY A 261 1.69 -22.34 8.36
C GLY A 261 3.01 -21.92 7.71
N PRO A 262 3.68 -22.86 7.00
CA PRO A 262 5.03 -22.67 6.46
C PRO A 262 5.23 -21.46 5.54
N ASN A 263 4.15 -20.93 4.95
CA ASN A 263 4.21 -19.75 4.08
C ASN A 263 4.31 -18.42 4.88
N ASP A 264 4.18 -18.46 6.21
CA ASP A 264 4.39 -17.28 7.04
C ASP A 264 5.88 -17.22 7.43
N PHE A 265 6.52 -16.07 7.20
CA PHE A 265 7.97 -15.90 7.39
C PHE A 265 8.45 -16.28 8.80
N TRP A 266 7.63 -16.03 9.82
CA TRP A 266 7.92 -16.34 11.22
C TRP A 266 7.64 -17.80 11.61
N TYR A 267 6.98 -18.58 10.76
CA TYR A 267 6.49 -19.92 11.12
C TYR A 267 7.62 -20.91 11.40
N LYS A 268 8.72 -20.82 10.64
CA LYS A 268 9.91 -21.67 10.86
C LYS A 268 10.49 -21.44 12.26
N LYS A 269 10.73 -20.17 12.62
CA LYS A 269 11.20 -19.76 13.96
C LYS A 269 10.22 -20.18 15.07
N HIS A 270 8.92 -20.04 14.83
CA HIS A 270 7.90 -20.51 15.77
C HIS A 270 7.97 -22.03 15.97
N GLN A 271 8.18 -22.80 14.91
CA GLN A 271 8.33 -24.25 15.02
C GLN A 271 9.53 -24.60 15.91
N GLU A 272 10.69 -24.00 15.64
CA GLU A 272 11.94 -24.25 16.40
C GLU A 272 11.83 -23.85 17.88
N THR A 273 11.17 -22.72 18.18
CA THR A 273 11.15 -22.14 19.54
C THR A 273 9.94 -22.57 20.39
N CYS A 274 8.90 -23.09 19.77
CA CYS A 274 7.65 -23.49 20.43
C CYS A 274 7.16 -24.87 20.00
N GLY A 275 7.13 -25.15 18.70
CA GLY A 275 6.67 -26.44 18.15
C GLY A 275 5.16 -26.69 18.21
N GLY A 276 4.40 -25.78 18.83
CA GLY A 276 2.95 -25.89 18.97
C GLY A 276 2.17 -25.73 17.66
N LYS A 277 0.91 -26.17 17.68
CA LYS A 277 -0.05 -26.09 16.57
C LYS A 277 -1.06 -24.98 16.83
N PHE A 278 -1.44 -24.29 15.76
CA PHE A 278 -2.45 -23.23 15.83
C PHE A 278 -3.85 -23.78 15.65
N ILE A 279 -4.65 -23.71 16.70
CA ILE A 279 -6.05 -24.16 16.73
C ILE A 279 -6.96 -22.95 16.47
N LYS A 280 -7.92 -23.09 15.55
CA LYS A 280 -8.89 -22.02 15.28
C LYS A 280 -9.86 -21.91 16.45
N ILE A 281 -10.02 -20.71 16.99
CA ILE A 281 -10.88 -20.44 18.16
C ILE A 281 -12.04 -19.49 17.84
N SER A 282 -11.97 -18.73 16.74
CA SER A 282 -13.05 -17.83 16.33
C SER A 282 -13.04 -17.54 14.82
N GLY A 283 -14.18 -17.07 14.31
CA GLY A 283 -14.39 -16.61 12.94
C GLY A 283 -15.25 -17.57 12.10
N PRO A 284 -15.89 -17.06 11.03
CA PRO A 284 -16.84 -17.82 10.24
C PRO A 284 -16.20 -19.10 9.68
N GLU A 285 -16.99 -20.18 9.61
CA GLU A 285 -16.58 -21.40 8.94
C GLU A 285 -16.46 -21.17 7.44
N LYS A 286 -15.73 -22.06 6.76
CA LYS A 286 -15.74 -22.01 5.30
C LYS A 286 -17.17 -22.32 4.88
N GLU A 287 -17.81 -21.40 4.17
CA GLU A 287 -18.97 -21.78 3.36
C GLU A 287 -18.56 -23.01 2.57
N THR A 288 -19.24 -24.13 2.81
CA THR A 288 -19.14 -25.31 1.97
C THR A 288 -19.61 -24.85 0.60
N LYS A 289 -18.67 -24.46 -0.26
CA LYS A 289 -18.95 -24.38 -1.68
C LYS A 289 -19.47 -25.76 -2.02
N PHE A 290 -20.79 -25.88 -2.22
CA PHE A 290 -21.39 -27.08 -2.80
C PHE A 290 -20.46 -27.50 -3.92
N ALA A 291 -19.91 -28.70 -3.79
CA ALA A 291 -19.00 -29.23 -4.76
C ALA A 291 -19.71 -29.12 -6.11
N LYS A 292 -19.32 -28.13 -6.94
CA LYS A 292 -19.68 -28.16 -8.35
C LYS A 292 -19.07 -29.47 -8.82
N GLU A 293 -19.93 -30.43 -9.10
CA GLU A 293 -19.57 -31.72 -9.68
C GLU A 293 -18.51 -31.45 -10.74
N LYS A 294 -17.35 -32.10 -10.59
CA LYS A 294 -16.32 -32.09 -11.59
C LYS A 294 -16.89 -32.74 -12.84
N LYS A 295 -17.52 -31.96 -13.72
CA LYS A 295 -17.76 -32.40 -15.09
C LYS A 295 -16.39 -32.73 -15.69
N PRO A 296 -16.20 -33.90 -16.31
CA PRO A 296 -14.92 -34.30 -16.84
C PRO A 296 -14.47 -33.29 -17.88
N ARG A 297 -13.26 -32.74 -17.70
CA ARG A 297 -12.58 -31.95 -18.75
C ARG A 297 -12.37 -32.87 -19.95
N LYS A 298 -13.24 -32.76 -20.96
CA LYS A 298 -12.90 -33.24 -22.31
C LYS A 298 -11.80 -32.31 -22.84
N SER A 299 -10.65 -32.90 -23.07
CA SER A 299 -9.56 -32.34 -23.86
C SER A 299 -10.00 -32.23 -25.32
N THR A 300 -10.34 -31.03 -25.76
CA THR A 300 -10.42 -30.71 -27.19
C THR A 300 -9.63 -29.45 -27.47
N LYS A 301 -8.30 -29.61 -27.55
CA LYS A 301 -7.47 -28.80 -28.43
C LYS A 301 -7.77 -29.28 -29.86
N LYS A 302 -8.73 -28.66 -30.55
CA LYS A 302 -8.81 -28.65 -32.01
C LYS A 302 -9.71 -27.50 -32.48
N SER A 303 -9.15 -26.71 -33.40
CA SER A 303 -9.80 -25.81 -34.36
C SER A 303 -10.50 -24.53 -33.88
N VAL A 304 -9.74 -23.58 -33.31
CA VAL A 304 -10.12 -22.15 -33.34
C VAL A 304 -9.46 -21.43 -34.54
N GLN A 305 -8.43 -22.05 -35.14
CA GLN A 305 -7.68 -21.48 -36.26
C GLN A 305 -8.34 -21.70 -37.64
N SER A 306 -9.29 -22.65 -37.76
CA SER A 306 -10.04 -22.87 -39.01
C SER A 306 -11.12 -21.81 -39.26
N ASP A 307 -11.69 -21.28 -38.18
CA ASP A 307 -12.89 -20.45 -38.27
C ASP A 307 -12.54 -18.99 -38.57
N LEU A 308 -11.41 -18.51 -38.04
CA LEU A 308 -10.86 -17.19 -38.39
C LEU A 308 -10.34 -17.12 -39.83
N LYS A 309 -9.84 -18.24 -40.38
CA LYS A 309 -9.38 -18.30 -41.77
C LYS A 309 -10.56 -18.26 -42.75
N LYS A 310 -11.65 -18.97 -42.44
CA LYS A 310 -12.91 -18.89 -43.21
C LYS A 310 -13.52 -17.48 -43.21
N ILE A 311 -13.53 -16.81 -42.07
CA ILE A 311 -14.06 -15.44 -41.95
C ILE A 311 -13.20 -14.44 -42.75
N PHE A 312 -11.88 -14.63 -42.78
CA PHE A 312 -10.98 -13.77 -43.57
C PHE A 312 -11.10 -14.01 -45.09
N ASP A 313 -11.27 -15.25 -45.51
CA ASP A 313 -11.42 -15.62 -46.92
C ASP A 313 -12.77 -15.12 -47.50
N ASP A 314 -13.86 -15.16 -46.71
CA ASP A 314 -15.18 -14.63 -47.11
C ASP A 314 -15.18 -13.08 -47.25
N MET A 315 -14.33 -12.37 -46.51
CA MET A 315 -14.20 -10.91 -46.61
C MET A 315 -13.40 -10.46 -47.84
N CYS A 316 -12.54 -11.32 -48.39
CA CYS A 316 -11.72 -11.01 -49.57
C CYS A 316 -12.42 -11.32 -50.91
N GLN A 317 -13.57 -11.97 -50.91
CA GLN A 317 -14.33 -12.31 -52.13
C GLN A 317 -15.48 -11.33 -52.46
N ASN A 318 -15.67 -10.27 -51.65
CA ASN A 318 -16.70 -9.24 -51.87
C ASN A 318 -16.12 -7.83 -52.11
N LYS A 319 -15.04 -7.74 -52.89
CA LYS A 319 -14.58 -6.48 -53.50
C LYS A 319 -14.20 -6.67 -54.96
#